data_AF-A0A9E4B0Y6-F1
#
_entry.id   AF-A0A9E4B0Y6-F1
#
_cell.length_a   1.000
_cell.length_b   1.000
_cell.length_c   1.000
_cell.angle_alpha   90.00
_cell.angle_beta   90.00
_cell.angle_gamma   90.00
#
_symmetry.space_group_name_H-M   'P 1'
#
loop_
_entity.id
_entity.type
_entity.pdbx_description
1 polymer ?
#
loop_
_entity_poly.entity_id
_entity_poly.type
_entity_poly.pdbx_seq_one_letter_code
_entity_poly.pdbx_strand_id
1 'polypeptide(L)'
;MRGQVSTDFGLQWQETRLIPPSNRYAWYHWEAELTFANSGYYEIWARAFDETGAAQPFNQTWNPKGYLGNVIHRVPVSVVA
;
A
#
# COMPACT_ATOMS: atom_id res chain seq x y z
N MET A 1 12.57 6.38 -1.87
CA MET A 1 11.42 5.52 -1.48
C MET A 1 10.21 6.40 -1.20
N ARG A 2 9.02 6.00 -1.65
CA ARG A 2 7.74 6.66 -1.34
C ARG A 2 6.66 5.61 -1.11
N GLY A 3 5.69 5.90 -0.23
CA GLY A 3 4.53 5.04 0.03
C GLY A 3 3.25 5.75 -0.38
N GLN A 4 2.31 5.01 -0.96
CA GLN A 4 1.00 5.53 -1.33
C GLN A 4 -0.12 4.58 -0.90
N VAL A 5 -1.28 5.16 -0.63
CA VAL A 5 -2.51 4.44 -0.31
C VAL A 5 -3.64 4.79 -1.26
N SER A 6 -4.51 3.82 -1.52
CA SER A 6 -5.75 4.01 -2.25
C SER A 6 -6.90 3.42 -1.46
N THR A 7 -8.05 4.09 -1.49
CA THR A 7 -9.31 3.64 -0.88
C THR A 7 -10.39 3.35 -1.92
N ASP A 8 -10.06 3.42 -3.20
CA ASP A 8 -10.96 3.32 -4.35
C ASP A 8 -10.46 2.28 -5.37
N PHE A 9 -9.94 1.16 -4.86
CA PHE A 9 -9.46 0.03 -5.66
C PHE A 9 -8.33 0.39 -6.65
N GLY A 10 -7.47 1.33 -6.26
CA GLY A 10 -6.29 1.73 -7.02
C GLY A 10 -6.56 2.76 -8.12
N LEU A 11 -7.75 3.35 -8.19
CA LEU A 11 -8.07 4.42 -9.15
C LEU A 11 -7.32 5.71 -8.82
N GLN A 12 -7.31 6.12 -7.55
CA GLN A 12 -6.58 7.28 -7.05
C GLN A 12 -5.65 6.89 -5.92
N TRP A 13 -4.52 7.61 -5.82
CA TRP A 13 -3.47 7.32 -4.84
C TRP A 13 -3.10 8.57 -4.06
N GLN A 14 -3.16 8.48 -2.74
CA GLN A 14 -2.71 9.50 -1.81
C GLN A 14 -1.28 9.20 -1.37
N GLU A 15 -0.40 10.22 -1.41
CA GLU A 15 0.95 10.13 -0.86
C GLU A 15 0.90 10.04 0.68
N THR A 16 1.83 9.26 1.22
CA THR A 16 1.92 9.04 2.67
C THR A 16 3.05 9.84 3.29
N ARG A 17 2.94 10.11 4.59
CA ARG A 17 4.01 10.72 5.37
C ARG A 17 5.06 9.65 5.68
N LEU A 18 6.22 9.77 5.06
CA LEU A 18 7.35 8.87 5.28
C LEU A 18 8.11 9.22 6.55
N ILE A 19 8.46 8.21 7.35
CA ILE A 19 9.26 8.34 8.56
C ILE A 19 10.65 7.74 8.27
N PRO A 20 11.74 8.50 8.49
CA PRO A 20 13.09 8.01 8.22
C PRO A 20 13.41 6.71 8.98
N PRO A 21 14.10 5.75 8.33
CA PRO A 21 14.44 4.48 8.93
C PRO A 21 15.63 4.67 9.88
N SER A 22 15.81 3.74 10.80
CA SER A 22 16.97 3.75 11.72
C SER A 22 18.30 3.53 10.99
N ASN A 23 18.28 2.89 9.81
CA ASN A 23 19.43 2.70 8.94
C ASN A 23 18.99 2.33 7.51
N ARG A 24 19.93 2.27 6.55
CA ARG A 24 19.67 2.01 5.13
C ARG A 24 19.08 0.63 4.78
N TYR A 25 19.16 -0.35 5.69
CA TYR A 25 18.64 -1.71 5.49
C TYR A 25 17.33 -1.96 6.24
N ALA A 26 16.89 -1.01 7.07
CA ALA A 26 15.60 -1.08 7.75
C ALA A 26 14.48 -0.67 6.80
N TRP A 27 13.26 -1.14 7.10
CA TRP A 27 12.07 -0.65 6.43
C TRP A 27 11.85 0.84 6.73
N TYR A 28 11.11 1.51 5.85
CA TYR A 28 10.55 2.81 6.14
C TYR A 28 9.18 2.63 6.78
N HIS A 29 8.95 3.29 7.91
CA HIS A 29 7.59 3.49 8.40
C HIS A 29 6.94 4.60 7.57
N TRP A 30 5.65 4.47 7.32
CA TRP A 30 4.88 5.50 6.65
C TRP A 30 3.44 5.45 7.12
N GLU A 31 2.79 6.61 7.11
CA GLU A 31 1.47 6.81 7.70
C GLU A 31 0.60 7.65 6.76
N ALA A 32 -0.70 7.38 6.75
CA ALA A 32 -1.70 8.18 6.07
C ALA A 32 -2.94 8.30 6.96
N GLU A 33 -3.50 9.51 7.02
CA GLU A 33 -4.84 9.72 7.54
C GLU A 33 -5.84 9.58 6.40
N LEU A 34 -6.86 8.75 6.61
CA LEU A 34 -7.88 8.43 5.62
C LEU A 34 -9.24 8.89 6.12
N THR A 35 -9.94 9.67 5.30
CA THR A 35 -11.32 10.10 5.56
C THR A 35 -12.24 9.40 4.58
N PHE A 36 -13.26 8.72 5.10
CA PHE A 36 -14.28 8.05 4.29
C PHE A 36 -15.55 8.88 4.27
N ALA A 37 -16.11 9.08 3.08
CA ALA A 37 -17.30 9.93 2.92
C ALA A 37 -18.57 9.30 3.49
N ASN A 38 -18.68 7.98 3.46
CA ASN A 38 -19.87 7.24 3.88
C ASN A 38 -19.46 5.99 4.68
N SER A 39 -20.42 5.44 5.43
CA SER A 39 -20.30 4.06 5.92
C SER A 39 -20.40 3.09 4.74
N GLY A 40 -19.77 1.93 4.88
CA GLY A 40 -19.75 0.90 3.84
C GLY A 40 -18.43 0.15 3.76
N TYR A 41 -18.33 -0.67 2.72
CA TYR A 41 -17.14 -1.47 2.42
C TYR A 41 -16.13 -0.65 1.62
N TYR A 42 -14.87 -0.72 2.03
CA TYR A 42 -13.73 -0.18 1.32
C TYR A 42 -12.59 -1.20 1.30
N GLU A 43 -11.63 -0.99 0.41
CA GLU A 43 -10.33 -1.66 0.49
C GLU A 43 -9.25 -0.59 0.59
N ILE A 44 -8.36 -0.74 1.56
CA ILE A 44 -7.15 0.07 1.67
C ILE A 44 -6.03 -0.67 0.94
N TRP A 45 -5.59 -0.12 -0.18
CA TRP A 45 -4.50 -0.67 -0.98
C TRP A 45 -3.22 0.08 -0.64
N ALA A 46 -2.14 -0.65 -0.39
CA ALA A 46 -0.84 -0.09 -0.03
C ALA A 46 0.21 -0.44 -1.10
N ARG A 47 0.87 0.58 -1.66
CA ARG A 47 2.00 0.40 -2.57
C ARG A 47 3.19 1.27 -2.17
N ALA A 48 4.38 0.73 -2.37
CA ALA A 48 5.63 1.49 -2.28
C ALA A 48 6.31 1.59 -3.64
N PHE A 49 7.14 2.62 -3.77
CA PHE A 49 8.08 2.75 -4.88
C PHE A 49 9.51 2.86 -4.36
N ASP A 50 10.43 2.19 -5.05
CA ASP A 50 11.85 2.33 -4.79
C ASP A 50 12.44 3.61 -5.45
N GLU A 51 13.75 3.77 -5.35
CA GLU A 51 14.49 4.90 -5.93
C GLU A 51 14.53 4.92 -7.46
N THR A 52 14.31 3.76 -8.11
CA THR A 52 14.19 3.65 -9.57
C THR A 52 12.79 3.99 -10.07
N GLY A 53 11.83 4.11 -9.14
CA GLY A 53 10.42 4.31 -9.44
C GLY A 53 9.67 3.02 -9.74
N ALA A 54 10.27 1.84 -9.51
CA ALA A 54 9.57 0.57 -9.62
C ALA A 54 8.59 0.41 -8.46
N ALA A 55 7.43 -0.18 -8.76
CA ALA A 55 6.37 -0.44 -7.79
C ALA A 55 6.03 -1.93 -7.75
N GLN A 56 5.35 -2.31 -6.67
CA GLN A 56 4.73 -3.62 -6.52
C GLN A 56 3.70 -3.88 -7.64
N PRO A 57 3.57 -5.12 -8.12
CA PRO A 57 2.59 -5.45 -9.15
C PRO A 57 1.18 -5.62 -8.56
N PHE A 58 0.14 -5.45 -9.38
CA PHE A 58 -1.25 -5.68 -8.96
C PHE A 58 -1.60 -7.16 -8.80
N ASN A 59 -0.88 -8.03 -9.50
CA ASN A 59 -0.98 -9.48 -9.46
C ASN A 59 0.43 -10.08 -9.52
N GLN A 60 0.59 -11.31 -9.05
CA GLN A 60 1.85 -12.05 -9.22
C GLN A 60 1.64 -13.26 -10.12
N THR A 61 2.70 -13.64 -10.82
CA THR A 61 2.75 -14.95 -11.47
C THR A 61 2.83 -16.02 -10.39
N TRP A 62 1.95 -17.01 -10.48
CA TRP A 62 1.93 -18.12 -9.55
C TRP A 62 3.23 -18.92 -9.65
N ASN A 63 3.75 -19.38 -8.51
CA ASN A 63 4.84 -20.34 -8.47
C ASN A 63 4.60 -21.37 -7.36
N PRO A 64 5.02 -22.64 -7.55
CA PRO A 64 4.64 -23.75 -6.68
C PRO A 64 5.15 -23.63 -5.24
N LYS A 65 6.15 -22.79 -4.98
CA LYS A 65 6.74 -22.58 -3.65
C LYS A 65 6.26 -21.30 -2.96
N GLY A 66 5.47 -20.47 -3.64
CA GLY A 66 4.93 -19.22 -3.08
C GLY A 66 5.97 -18.12 -2.86
N TYR A 67 7.08 -18.10 -3.61
CA TYR A 67 8.12 -17.08 -3.46
C TYR A 67 7.75 -15.75 -4.13
N LEU A 68 8.44 -14.69 -3.70
CA LEU A 68 8.35 -13.34 -4.27
C LEU A 68 6.97 -12.68 -4.13
N GLY A 69 6.24 -13.02 -3.06
CA GLY A 69 4.99 -12.40 -2.66
C GLY A 69 5.14 -10.91 -2.34
N ASN A 70 5.14 -10.05 -3.36
CA ASN A 70 5.27 -8.60 -3.22
C ASN A 70 4.13 -7.82 -3.86
N VAL A 71 3.01 -8.46 -4.19
CA VAL A 71 1.83 -7.78 -4.73
C VAL A 71 1.37 -6.63 -3.83
N ILE A 72 0.70 -5.63 -4.40
CA ILE A 72 0.03 -4.58 -3.65
C ILE A 72 -0.87 -5.23 -2.60
N HIS A 73 -0.60 -4.93 -1.32
CA HIS A 73 -1.37 -5.46 -0.22
C HIS A 73 -2.70 -4.71 -0.13
N ARG A 74 -3.79 -5.44 0.13
CA ARG A 74 -5.16 -4.92 0.16
C ARG A 74 -5.80 -5.35 1.46
N VAL A 75 -6.27 -4.38 2.24
CA VAL A 75 -6.93 -4.62 3.51
C VAL A 75 -8.41 -4.26 3.35
N PRO A 76 -9.33 -5.24 3.36
CA PRO A 76 -10.75 -4.96 3.36
C PRO A 76 -11.17 -4.37 4.70
N VAL A 77 -11.98 -3.31 4.67
CA VAL A 77 -12.50 -2.65 5.87
C VAL A 77 -13.99 -2.32 5.71
N SER A 78 -14.72 -2.34 6.82
CA SER A 78 -16.10 -1.86 6.90
C SER A 78 -16.13 -0.62 7.79
N VAL A 79 -16.48 0.52 7.20
CA VAL A 79 -16.68 1.79 7.92
C VAL A 79 -18.12 1.83 8.42
N VAL A 80 -18.28 2.03 9.73
CA VAL A 80 -19.59 2.14 10.41
C VAL A 80 -19.79 3.58 10.89
N ALA A 81 -21.06 3.98 11.06
CA ALA A 81 -21.45 5.31 11.54
C ALA A 81 -21.25 5.48 13.05
#